data_AF-M2MHX5-F1
#
_entry.id   AF-M2MHX5-F1
#
_cell.length_a   1.000
_cell.length_b   1.000
_cell.length_c   1.000
_cell.angle_alpha   90.00
_cell.angle_beta   90.00
_cell.angle_gamma   90.00
#
_symmetry.space_group_name_H-M   'P 1'
#
loop_
_entity.id
_entity.type
_entity.pdbx_description
1 polymer ?
#
loop_
_entity_poly.entity_id
_entity_poly.type
_entity_poly.pdbx_seq_one_letter_code
_entity_poly.pdbx_strand_id
1 'polypeptide(L)'
;MLVCRSRQQHEAISTVTMKHPTKGLSSLLIRGEYSDLEIRCQGKSFRVHRAIVCPASVVLAKECDTAFKEGETRIIEHDQFDAATVERMLYYIYSDDYTVDEVTGSETPWVKGHSDSPFEANEQSTTSLIDGPVYMSAAIAHIRVYAIGEHFQLADLKTLALEKFVHADLRIEIGDFVDIVRAVYGATSSSIDPLRLETLKLALGDIEQLTSDDSFMYAVSVDPHLQEFAATLLPAAIKRTKDGISASTPSFEYELSKVKDELSHVQAEFKALQAKATDAEAVTKTCNDAVGKLKNQLRQKTEELIVARAEAQSTRTANHTLSATNADLQSKLSEAQKAAEAATKRSRADTRALAMQDDLAEDIAELFESWRKCRNCGWKFGVYMEYDDRTSATGLMLRCRTCKCRHYGKVIEE
;
A
#
# COMPACT_ATOMS: atom_id res chain seq x y z
N MET A 1 0.48 56.20 -11.90
CA MET A 1 1.53 57.12 -12.41
C MET A 1 2.74 56.89 -11.51
N LEU A 2 3.96 56.55 -11.93
CA LEU A 2 4.64 56.67 -13.22
C LEU A 2 5.59 55.47 -13.41
N VAL A 3 5.77 55.13 -14.68
CA VAL A 3 6.69 54.13 -15.23
C VAL A 3 8.14 54.60 -15.11
N CYS A 4 9.08 53.69 -14.81
CA CYS A 4 10.43 53.75 -15.35
C CYS A 4 11.12 52.37 -15.26
N ARG A 5 11.01 51.58 -16.33
CA ARG A 5 11.89 50.42 -16.58
C ARG A 5 13.07 50.93 -17.40
N SER A 6 14.24 51.11 -16.78
CA SER A 6 15.49 51.39 -17.51
C SER A 6 16.07 50.09 -18.04
N ARG A 7 15.95 49.94 -19.35
CA ARG A 7 16.54 48.91 -20.20
C ARG A 7 18.01 49.29 -20.41
N GLN A 8 18.95 48.60 -19.78
CA GLN A 8 20.36 48.67 -20.15
C GLN A 8 20.73 47.37 -20.87
N GLN A 9 20.71 47.47 -22.19
CA GLN A 9 21.38 46.55 -23.09
C GLN A 9 22.88 46.82 -22.92
N HIS A 10 23.59 45.91 -22.23
CA HIS A 10 25.02 45.80 -22.46
C HIS A 10 25.19 44.95 -23.72
N GLU A 11 25.61 45.62 -24.79
CA GLU A 11 26.00 45.03 -26.07
C GLU A 11 27.02 43.91 -25.83
N ALA A 12 26.65 42.69 -26.20
CA ALA A 12 27.62 41.63 -26.42
C ALA A 12 28.46 42.05 -27.62
N ILE A 13 29.73 42.38 -27.39
CA ILE A 13 30.73 42.42 -28.46
C ILE A 13 30.89 40.97 -28.91
N SER A 14 30.11 40.56 -29.93
CA SER A 14 30.37 39.34 -30.67
C SER A 14 31.66 39.54 -31.44
N THR A 15 32.75 39.01 -30.91
CA THR A 15 33.95 38.75 -31.70
C THR A 15 33.58 37.74 -32.78
N VAL A 16 33.43 38.24 -34.00
CA VAL A 16 33.27 37.40 -35.19
C VAL A 16 34.58 36.64 -35.36
N THR A 17 34.63 35.37 -34.97
CA THR A 17 35.66 34.43 -35.40
C THR A 17 35.45 34.13 -36.88
N MET A 18 36.16 34.88 -37.74
CA MET A 18 36.26 34.57 -39.16
C MET A 18 36.95 33.20 -39.30
N LYS A 19 36.22 32.17 -39.73
CA LYS A 19 36.85 30.90 -40.12
C LYS A 19 37.76 31.15 -41.33
N HIS A 20 39.06 30.96 -41.17
CA HIS A 20 40.05 31.13 -42.23
C HIS A 20 39.84 30.09 -43.37
N PRO A 21 40.27 30.38 -44.62
CA PRO A 21 40.19 29.45 -45.74
C PRO A 21 41.26 28.35 -45.60
N THR A 22 41.02 27.35 -44.73
CA THR A 22 42.00 26.34 -44.32
C THR A 22 42.41 25.35 -45.42
N LYS A 23 41.53 25.04 -46.39
CA LYS A 23 41.80 24.00 -47.40
C LYS A 23 43.01 24.25 -48.30
N GLY A 24 43.34 25.51 -48.59
CA GLY A 24 44.46 25.86 -49.47
C GLY A 24 45.81 25.68 -48.78
N LEU A 25 45.93 26.11 -47.53
CA LEU A 25 47.18 26.08 -46.76
C LEU A 25 47.57 24.65 -46.39
N SER A 26 46.63 23.81 -45.94
CA SER A 26 46.93 22.42 -45.57
C SER A 26 47.53 21.61 -46.74
N SER A 27 47.11 21.91 -47.98
CA SER A 27 47.66 21.27 -49.18
C SER A 27 49.12 21.64 -49.46
N LEU A 28 49.57 22.84 -49.05
CA LEU A 28 50.96 23.30 -49.18
C LEU A 28 51.88 22.52 -48.25
N LEU A 29 51.42 22.22 -47.02
CA LEU A 29 52.18 21.41 -46.07
C LEU A 29 52.40 19.99 -46.60
N ILE A 30 51.36 19.37 -47.16
CA ILE A 30 51.42 17.99 -47.69
C ILE A 30 52.32 17.89 -48.92
N ARG A 31 52.23 18.85 -49.85
CA ARG A 31 53.00 18.81 -51.10
C ARG A 31 54.43 19.34 -50.93
N GLY A 32 54.66 20.24 -49.98
CA GLY A 32 55.94 20.92 -49.76
C GLY A 32 56.36 21.85 -50.90
N GLU A 33 55.41 22.31 -51.73
CA GLU A 33 55.72 23.20 -52.86
C GLU A 33 56.00 24.61 -52.37
N TYR A 34 57.09 25.22 -52.85
CA TYR A 34 57.56 26.55 -52.44
C TYR A 34 58.07 26.64 -51.00
N SER A 35 58.35 25.50 -50.35
CA SER A 35 58.96 25.46 -49.03
C SER A 35 60.37 26.09 -49.05
N ASP A 36 60.64 26.95 -48.07
CA ASP A 36 61.91 27.66 -47.89
C ASP A 36 62.59 27.35 -46.55
N LEU A 37 62.05 26.37 -45.80
CA LEU A 37 62.56 25.84 -44.55
C LEU A 37 62.28 24.34 -44.43
N GLU A 38 63.20 23.60 -43.81
CA GLU A 38 63.06 22.20 -43.45
C GLU A 38 63.16 22.04 -41.92
N ILE A 39 62.22 21.34 -41.31
CA ILE A 39 62.30 20.93 -39.90
C ILE A 39 62.57 19.43 -39.86
N ARG A 40 63.64 19.01 -39.18
CA ARG A 40 64.01 17.60 -39.00
C ARG A 40 63.75 17.16 -37.57
N CYS A 41 63.13 16.00 -37.41
CA CYS A 41 62.83 15.42 -36.11
C CYS A 41 62.85 13.89 -36.23
N GLN A 42 63.68 13.21 -35.43
CA GLN A 42 63.77 11.74 -35.42
C GLN A 42 63.88 11.09 -36.82
N GLY A 43 64.69 11.69 -37.69
CA GLY A 43 64.89 11.20 -39.07
C GLY A 43 63.76 11.50 -40.07
N LYS A 44 62.67 12.16 -39.64
CA LYS A 44 61.65 12.70 -40.55
C LYS A 44 61.95 14.16 -40.90
N SER A 45 61.74 14.51 -42.18
CA SER A 45 61.91 15.86 -42.70
C SER A 45 60.57 16.48 -43.09
N PHE A 46 60.27 17.64 -42.52
CA PHE A 46 59.07 18.43 -42.80
C PHE A 46 59.44 19.68 -43.59
N ARG A 47 59.03 19.74 -44.87
CA ARG A 47 59.22 20.92 -45.72
C ARG A 47 58.11 21.93 -45.45
N VAL A 48 58.49 23.11 -44.96
CA VAL A 48 57.56 24.14 -44.49
C VAL A 48 57.91 25.52 -45.06
N HIS A 49 57.00 26.47 -44.86
CA HIS A 49 57.07 27.84 -45.36
C HIS A 49 57.28 28.80 -44.19
N ARG A 50 58.39 29.55 -44.22
CA ARG A 50 58.73 30.56 -43.21
C ARG A 50 57.64 31.61 -43.07
N ALA A 51 57.06 32.01 -44.20
CA ALA A 51 55.95 32.97 -44.25
C ALA A 51 54.68 32.49 -43.52
N ILE A 52 54.58 31.21 -43.18
CA ILE A 52 53.46 30.62 -42.42
C ILE A 52 53.90 30.30 -41.00
N VAL A 53 55.02 29.60 -40.81
CA VAL A 53 55.44 29.11 -39.49
C VAL A 53 56.03 30.20 -38.59
N CYS A 54 56.75 31.19 -39.13
CA CYS A 54 57.37 32.25 -38.33
C CYS A 54 56.33 33.22 -37.75
N PRO A 55 55.28 33.66 -38.48
CA PRO A 55 54.20 34.45 -37.87
C PRO A 55 53.38 33.68 -36.85
N ALA A 56 53.25 32.35 -37.02
CA ALA A 56 52.49 31.50 -36.10
C ALA A 56 53.21 31.30 -34.76
N SER A 57 54.53 31.10 -34.77
CA SER A 57 55.32 30.88 -33.54
C SER A 57 56.51 31.82 -33.47
N VAL A 58 56.55 32.62 -32.40
CA VAL A 58 57.68 33.51 -32.08
C VAL A 58 58.95 32.72 -31.80
N VAL A 59 58.82 31.48 -31.31
CA VAL A 59 59.97 30.58 -31.05
C VAL A 59 60.53 30.09 -32.38
N LEU A 60 59.70 29.55 -33.29
CA LEU A 60 60.14 29.14 -34.62
C LEU A 60 60.72 30.32 -35.41
N ALA A 61 60.17 31.53 -35.27
CA ALA A 61 60.73 32.72 -35.91
C ALA A 61 62.17 33.00 -35.45
N LYS A 62 62.44 32.92 -34.14
CA LYS A 62 63.78 33.12 -33.58
C LYS A 62 64.75 32.02 -34.03
N GLU A 63 64.30 30.78 -34.03
CA GLU A 63 65.11 29.63 -34.47
C GLU A 63 65.44 29.70 -35.96
N CYS A 64 64.48 30.16 -36.78
CA CYS A 64 64.74 30.49 -38.17
C CYS A 64 65.79 31.60 -38.29
N ASP A 65 65.67 32.68 -37.52
CA ASP A 65 66.63 33.78 -37.59
C ASP A 65 68.04 33.38 -37.13
N THR A 66 68.17 32.44 -36.19
CA THR A 66 69.48 31.91 -35.75
C THR A 66 70.07 30.95 -36.76
N ALA A 67 69.30 29.98 -37.28
CA ALA A 67 69.78 28.99 -38.24
C ALA A 67 70.31 29.65 -39.53
N PHE A 68 69.69 30.75 -39.96
CA PHE A 68 70.12 31.48 -41.15
C PHE A 68 71.35 32.38 -40.92
N LYS A 69 71.65 32.76 -39.67
CA LYS A 69 72.85 33.55 -39.32
C LYS A 69 74.11 32.69 -39.20
N GLU A 70 73.98 31.39 -38.93
CA GLU A 70 75.12 30.50 -38.65
C GLU A 70 75.68 29.76 -39.87
N GLY A 71 75.10 29.96 -41.07
CA GLY A 71 75.66 29.46 -42.33
C GLY A 71 74.68 28.60 -43.13
N GLU A 72 73.69 29.25 -43.76
CA GLU A 72 72.84 28.77 -44.86
C GLU A 72 72.04 27.45 -44.72
N THR A 73 72.21 26.65 -43.67
CA THR A 73 71.44 25.42 -43.51
C THR A 73 70.01 25.80 -43.13
N ARG A 74 69.12 25.86 -44.12
CA ARG A 74 67.66 26.12 -43.99
C ARG A 74 66.93 24.99 -43.24
N ILE A 75 67.59 24.41 -42.24
CA ILE A 75 67.25 23.17 -41.55
C ILE A 75 67.26 23.49 -40.06
N ILE A 76 66.16 23.19 -39.39
CA ILE A 76 66.04 23.24 -37.93
C ILE A 76 65.88 21.81 -37.43
N GLU A 77 66.70 21.39 -36.46
CA GLU A 77 66.64 20.06 -35.87
C GLU A 77 65.97 20.12 -34.49
N HIS A 78 64.94 19.30 -34.28
CA HIS A 78 64.20 19.20 -33.03
C HIS A 78 64.03 17.74 -32.62
N ASP A 79 64.63 17.35 -31.49
CA ASP A 79 64.49 15.99 -30.94
C ASP A 79 63.85 15.97 -29.54
N GLN A 80 63.38 17.13 -29.04
CA GLN A 80 62.68 17.22 -27.75
C GLN A 80 61.28 16.63 -27.77
N PHE A 81 60.64 16.61 -28.94
CA PHE A 81 59.31 16.03 -29.16
C PHE A 81 59.41 14.95 -30.24
N ASP A 82 58.49 13.98 -30.22
CA ASP A 82 58.43 12.97 -31.27
C ASP A 82 57.94 13.57 -32.59
N ALA A 83 58.33 12.94 -33.69
CA ALA A 83 58.00 13.47 -35.02
C ALA A 83 56.50 13.53 -35.30
N ALA A 84 55.68 12.68 -34.67
CA ALA A 84 54.22 12.72 -34.83
C ALA A 84 53.60 13.90 -34.07
N THR A 85 54.18 14.31 -32.94
CA THR A 85 53.78 15.53 -32.22
C THR A 85 54.17 16.79 -33.00
N VAL A 86 55.38 16.83 -33.57
CA VAL A 86 55.81 17.93 -34.46
C VAL A 86 54.91 18.03 -35.69
N GLU A 87 54.58 16.89 -36.31
CA GLU A 87 53.65 16.83 -37.45
C GLU A 87 52.28 17.44 -37.10
N ARG A 88 51.71 17.10 -35.94
CA ARG A 88 50.42 17.66 -35.49
C ARG A 88 50.48 19.16 -35.23
N MET A 89 51.57 19.66 -34.64
CA MET A 89 51.79 21.10 -34.50
C MET A 89 51.83 21.79 -35.87
N LEU A 90 52.53 21.21 -36.84
CA LEU A 90 52.60 21.77 -38.20
C LEU A 90 51.24 21.71 -38.90
N TYR A 91 50.49 20.62 -38.79
CA TYR A 91 49.13 20.55 -39.32
C TYR A 91 48.24 21.65 -38.74
N TYR A 92 48.33 21.88 -37.42
CA TYR A 92 47.61 22.97 -36.78
C TYR A 92 47.96 24.33 -37.38
N ILE A 93 49.26 24.65 -37.51
CA ILE A 93 49.71 25.94 -38.08
C ILE A 93 49.14 26.19 -39.50
N TYR A 94 48.89 25.13 -40.27
CA TYR A 94 48.38 25.24 -41.64
C TYR A 94 46.87 25.04 -41.79
N SER A 95 46.17 24.62 -40.75
CA SER A 95 44.76 24.22 -40.86
C SER A 95 43.87 24.65 -39.70
N ASP A 96 44.45 25.29 -38.67
CA ASP A 96 43.83 25.61 -37.38
C ASP A 96 43.24 24.38 -36.65
N ASP A 97 43.64 23.18 -37.05
CA ASP A 97 43.19 21.93 -36.45
C ASP A 97 44.25 20.81 -36.55
N TYR A 98 44.10 19.76 -35.78
CA TYR A 98 44.92 18.54 -35.88
C TYR A 98 44.11 17.30 -35.49
N THR A 99 44.42 16.15 -36.08
CA THR A 99 43.77 14.88 -35.74
C THR A 99 44.71 13.96 -34.97
N VAL A 100 44.10 13.09 -34.17
CA VAL A 100 44.77 11.99 -33.52
C VAL A 100 44.05 10.74 -34.01
N ASP A 101 44.35 10.35 -35.25
CA ASP A 101 43.82 9.08 -35.75
C ASP A 101 44.44 7.95 -34.93
N GLU A 102 43.63 7.01 -34.45
CA GLU A 102 44.12 5.73 -33.94
C GLU A 102 44.73 4.98 -35.13
N VAL A 103 46.05 5.10 -35.29
CA VAL A 103 46.74 4.60 -36.49
C VAL A 103 46.74 3.06 -36.52
N THR A 104 45.69 2.45 -37.08
CA THR A 104 45.77 1.11 -37.64
C THR A 104 46.58 1.18 -38.93
N GLY A 105 47.91 1.19 -38.83
CA GLY A 105 48.84 0.78 -39.89
C GLY A 105 48.60 1.27 -41.32
N SER A 106 48.10 2.49 -41.53
CA SER A 106 48.05 3.07 -42.88
C SER A 106 49.18 4.09 -43.01
N GLU A 107 50.06 3.83 -43.98
CA GLU A 107 51.15 4.68 -44.41
C GLU A 107 50.68 6.15 -44.48
N THR A 108 51.33 7.03 -43.73
CA THR A 108 51.19 8.47 -43.98
C THR A 108 51.85 8.78 -45.34
N PRO A 109 51.36 9.77 -46.12
CA PRO A 109 51.85 10.05 -47.48
C PRO A 109 53.33 10.47 -47.61
N TRP A 110 54.10 10.50 -46.52
CA TRP A 110 55.53 10.80 -46.53
C TRP A 110 56.32 9.56 -46.98
N VAL A 111 56.20 9.24 -48.25
CA VAL A 111 57.05 8.24 -48.93
C VAL A 111 58.46 8.83 -49.11
N LYS A 112 59.43 8.02 -48.69
CA LYS A 112 60.85 7.99 -49.06
C LYS A 112 61.26 9.06 -50.08
N GLY A 113 62.08 10.01 -49.63
CA GLY A 113 62.74 10.94 -50.53
C GLY A 113 63.51 10.18 -51.61
N HIS A 114 63.15 10.46 -52.86
CA HIS A 114 64.01 10.25 -54.02
C HIS A 114 65.27 11.09 -53.85
N SER A 115 66.37 10.45 -53.50
CA SER A 115 67.70 11.03 -53.62
C SER A 115 68.24 10.72 -55.02
N ASP A 116 68.17 11.69 -55.93
CA ASP A 116 69.09 11.73 -57.07
C ASP A 116 70.46 12.20 -56.55
N SER A 117 71.27 11.25 -56.08
CA SER A 117 72.71 11.43 -55.84
C SER A 117 73.46 10.14 -56.18
N PRO A 118 74.47 10.18 -57.08
CA PRO A 118 75.17 8.99 -57.53
C PRO A 118 76.31 8.65 -56.58
N PHE A 119 76.08 7.79 -55.58
CA PHE A 119 77.17 7.04 -54.96
C PHE A 119 76.69 5.68 -54.41
N GLU A 120 77.46 4.66 -54.74
CA GLU A 120 77.17 3.24 -54.63
C GLU A 120 77.21 2.69 -53.19
N ALA A 121 76.61 1.50 -53.07
CA ALA A 121 76.26 0.74 -51.88
C ALA A 121 77.40 0.41 -50.89
N ASN A 122 77.03 0.28 -49.62
CA ASN A 122 77.46 -0.85 -48.79
C ASN A 122 76.45 -1.12 -47.65
N GLU A 123 75.70 -2.21 -47.77
CA GLU A 123 74.90 -2.81 -46.70
C GLU A 123 75.84 -3.57 -45.74
N GLN A 124 75.95 -3.09 -44.51
CA GLN A 124 76.34 -3.92 -43.37
C GLN A 124 75.36 -3.68 -42.22
N SER A 125 74.39 -4.58 -42.12
CA SER A 125 73.49 -4.71 -40.98
C SER A 125 74.30 -5.01 -39.71
N THR A 126 74.25 -4.08 -38.76
CA THR A 126 74.37 -4.40 -37.34
C THR A 126 73.04 -4.10 -36.68
N THR A 127 72.30 -5.17 -36.45
CA THR A 127 71.12 -5.26 -35.57
C THR A 127 71.41 -4.67 -34.19
N SER A 128 70.73 -3.57 -33.84
CA SER A 128 70.42 -3.24 -32.45
C SER A 128 68.91 -3.08 -32.32
N LEU A 129 68.35 -3.99 -31.55
CA LEU A 129 66.97 -4.07 -31.12
C LEU A 129 66.57 -2.79 -30.37
N ILE A 130 65.33 -2.34 -30.64
CA ILE A 130 64.39 -1.51 -29.84
C ILE A 130 63.77 -0.37 -30.68
N ASP A 131 62.46 -0.17 -30.47
CA ASP A 131 61.52 0.82 -31.00
C ASP A 131 60.76 0.48 -32.29
N GLY A 132 59.74 -0.37 -32.13
CA GLY A 132 58.53 -0.32 -32.96
C GLY A 132 57.69 0.93 -32.65
N PRO A 133 56.72 1.30 -33.51
CA PRO A 133 55.95 2.53 -33.34
C PRO A 133 55.15 2.47 -32.04
N VAL A 134 55.51 3.32 -31.08
CA VAL A 134 54.77 3.50 -29.82
C VAL A 134 53.36 3.96 -30.19
N TYR A 135 52.38 3.07 -30.00
CA TYR A 135 50.97 3.39 -30.10
C TYR A 135 50.68 4.40 -28.97
N MET A 136 50.53 5.67 -29.31
CA MET A 136 50.17 6.70 -28.33
C MET A 136 48.66 6.65 -28.17
N SER A 137 48.17 6.44 -26.94
CA SER A 137 46.75 6.65 -26.66
C SER A 137 46.36 8.08 -27.06
N ALA A 138 45.13 8.26 -27.54
CA ALA A 138 44.71 9.56 -28.05
C ALA A 138 44.86 10.68 -26.99
N ALA A 139 44.65 10.31 -25.72
CA ALA A 139 44.91 11.15 -24.55
C ALA A 139 46.36 11.68 -24.50
N ILE A 140 47.35 10.79 -24.62
CA ILE A 140 48.76 11.18 -24.53
C ILE A 140 49.15 12.04 -25.75
N ALA A 141 48.60 11.76 -26.93
CA ALA A 141 48.84 12.62 -28.09
C ALA A 141 48.33 14.06 -27.85
N HIS A 142 47.14 14.24 -27.28
CA HIS A 142 46.64 15.57 -26.92
C HIS A 142 47.53 16.25 -25.86
N ILE A 143 48.03 15.51 -24.87
CA ILE A 143 48.95 16.04 -23.85
C ILE A 143 50.29 16.48 -24.48
N ARG A 144 50.84 15.69 -25.41
CA ARG A 144 52.07 16.06 -26.13
C ARG A 144 51.86 17.27 -27.03
N VAL A 145 50.70 17.38 -27.69
CA VAL A 145 50.35 18.56 -28.50
C VAL A 145 50.15 19.81 -27.62
N TYR A 146 49.61 19.65 -26.41
CA TYR A 146 49.57 20.74 -25.43
C TYR A 146 50.98 21.19 -25.04
N ALA A 147 51.88 20.24 -24.76
CA ALA A 147 53.27 20.51 -24.37
C ALA A 147 54.07 21.23 -25.47
N ILE A 148 53.97 20.76 -26.73
CA ILE A 148 54.64 21.42 -27.86
C ILE A 148 54.02 22.79 -28.14
N GLY A 149 52.70 22.95 -27.95
CA GLY A 149 52.02 24.24 -28.05
C GLY A 149 52.55 25.25 -27.03
N GLU A 150 52.77 24.83 -25.78
CA GLU A 150 53.41 25.68 -24.76
C GLU A 150 54.85 26.04 -25.14
N HIS A 151 55.66 25.04 -25.55
CA HIS A 151 57.06 25.23 -25.90
C HIS A 151 57.26 26.24 -27.03
N PHE A 152 56.48 26.11 -28.10
CA PHE A 152 56.53 27.01 -29.27
C PHE A 152 55.63 28.24 -29.13
N GLN A 153 55.04 28.47 -27.95
CA GLN A 153 54.18 29.63 -27.65
C GLN A 153 52.96 29.77 -28.58
N LEU A 154 52.36 28.64 -28.93
CA LEU A 154 51.12 28.52 -29.69
C LEU A 154 49.94 28.40 -28.72
N ALA A 155 49.48 29.53 -28.17
CA ALA A 155 48.44 29.56 -27.14
C ALA A 155 47.10 28.94 -27.58
N ASP A 156 46.70 29.15 -28.84
CA ASP A 156 45.46 28.60 -29.38
C ASP A 156 45.57 27.08 -29.60
N LEU A 157 46.74 26.56 -30.02
CA LEU A 157 47.01 25.12 -30.11
C LEU A 157 46.94 24.46 -28.73
N LYS A 158 47.57 25.09 -27.74
CA LYS A 158 47.53 24.63 -26.35
C LYS A 158 46.08 24.54 -25.85
N THR A 159 45.28 25.57 -26.10
CA THR A 159 43.86 25.61 -25.72
C THR A 159 43.07 24.52 -26.43
N LEU A 160 43.23 24.38 -27.75
CA LEU A 160 42.57 23.34 -28.54
C LEU A 160 42.95 21.93 -28.06
N ALA A 161 44.22 21.71 -27.70
CA ALA A 161 44.66 20.41 -27.22
C ALA A 161 44.06 20.04 -25.86
N LEU A 162 43.93 21.02 -24.96
CA LEU A 162 43.21 20.84 -23.71
C LEU A 162 41.73 20.54 -23.95
N GLU A 163 41.07 21.28 -24.84
CA GLU A 163 39.66 21.04 -25.18
C GLU A 163 39.45 19.63 -25.71
N LYS A 164 40.30 19.18 -26.64
CA LYS A 164 40.24 17.81 -27.19
C LYS A 164 40.55 16.75 -26.15
N PHE A 165 41.48 16.99 -25.22
CA PHE A 165 41.73 16.08 -24.10
C PHE A 165 40.49 15.92 -23.20
N VAL A 166 39.79 17.02 -22.89
CA VAL A 166 38.60 17.01 -22.02
C VAL A 166 37.37 16.40 -22.71
N HIS A 167 37.22 16.62 -24.02
CA HIS A 167 36.01 16.25 -24.77
C HIS A 167 36.12 14.94 -25.53
N ALA A 168 37.32 14.40 -25.69
CA ALA A 168 37.46 13.07 -26.26
C ALA A 168 36.84 12.06 -25.29
N ASP A 169 35.95 11.22 -25.80
CA ASP A 169 35.35 10.07 -25.08
C ASP A 169 36.43 8.99 -24.92
N LEU A 170 37.51 9.37 -24.24
CA LEU A 170 38.69 8.56 -24.02
C LEU A 170 38.28 7.51 -23.00
N ARG A 171 38.07 6.29 -23.48
CA ARG A 171 38.05 5.11 -22.60
C ARG A 171 39.46 4.92 -22.08
N ILE A 172 39.77 5.56 -20.96
CA ILE A 172 41.06 5.44 -20.31
C ILE A 172 41.03 4.16 -19.48
N GLU A 173 41.80 3.15 -19.88
CA GLU A 173 42.04 2.00 -19.01
C GLU A 173 42.97 2.40 -17.85
N ILE A 174 42.91 1.69 -16.72
CA ILE A 174 43.71 2.01 -15.52
C ILE A 174 45.23 2.00 -15.86
N GLY A 175 45.65 1.11 -16.75
CA GLY A 175 47.03 1.07 -17.26
C GLY A 175 47.42 2.34 -18.00
N ASP A 176 46.56 2.84 -18.89
CA ASP A 176 46.79 4.08 -19.64
C ASP A 176 46.79 5.32 -18.73
N PHE A 177 46.04 5.27 -17.62
CA PHE A 177 45.97 6.38 -16.67
C PHE A 177 47.34 6.69 -16.04
N VAL A 178 48.16 5.67 -15.75
CA VAL A 178 49.52 5.86 -15.24
C VAL A 178 50.36 6.66 -16.23
N ASP A 179 50.30 6.29 -17.52
CA ASP A 179 51.06 6.97 -18.57
C ASP A 179 50.55 8.38 -18.86
N ILE A 180 49.24 8.62 -18.69
CA ILE A 180 48.64 9.95 -18.73
C ILE A 180 49.20 10.83 -17.61
N VAL A 181 49.22 10.35 -16.36
CA VAL A 181 49.77 11.11 -15.23
C VAL A 181 51.25 11.44 -15.48
N ARG A 182 52.05 10.48 -15.93
CA ARG A 182 53.45 10.71 -16.33
C ARG A 182 53.57 11.79 -17.40
N ALA A 183 52.78 11.68 -18.48
CA ALA A 183 52.84 12.62 -19.58
C ALA A 183 52.45 14.04 -19.12
N VAL A 184 51.41 14.18 -18.30
CA VAL A 184 50.94 15.48 -17.81
C VAL A 184 51.96 16.11 -16.86
N TYR A 185 52.45 15.36 -15.87
CA TYR A 185 53.38 15.88 -14.87
C TYR A 185 54.81 16.03 -15.41
N GLY A 186 55.18 15.32 -16.48
CA GLY A 186 56.40 15.56 -17.23
C GLY A 186 56.32 16.79 -18.15
N ALA A 187 55.13 17.08 -18.71
CA ALA A 187 54.92 18.23 -19.60
C ALA A 187 54.67 19.56 -18.87
N THR A 188 54.24 19.51 -17.62
CA THR A 188 53.80 20.69 -16.86
C THR A 188 54.55 20.78 -15.54
N SER A 189 54.84 22.00 -15.07
CA SER A 189 55.50 22.22 -13.78
C SER A 189 54.62 22.97 -12.76
N SER A 190 53.49 23.53 -13.19
CA SER A 190 52.60 24.32 -12.34
C SER A 190 51.46 23.48 -11.79
N SER A 191 51.24 23.49 -10.48
CA SER A 191 50.14 22.75 -9.83
C SER A 191 48.74 23.23 -10.23
N ILE A 192 48.63 24.46 -10.74
CA ILE A 192 47.38 25.05 -11.24
C ILE A 192 47.22 24.90 -12.75
N ASP A 193 48.08 24.11 -13.40
CA ASP A 193 47.96 23.85 -14.84
C ASP A 193 46.63 23.14 -15.15
N PRO A 194 45.87 23.60 -16.17
CA PRO A 194 44.59 23.01 -16.54
C PRO A 194 44.66 21.49 -16.79
N LEU A 195 45.71 20.95 -17.42
CA LEU A 195 45.82 19.50 -17.63
C LEU A 195 45.92 18.75 -16.30
N ARG A 196 46.68 19.28 -15.34
CA ARG A 196 46.78 18.66 -14.00
C ARG A 196 45.43 18.69 -13.28
N LEU A 197 44.69 19.79 -13.39
CA LEU A 197 43.36 19.91 -12.79
C LEU A 197 42.34 18.96 -13.41
N GLU A 198 42.33 18.82 -14.74
CA GLU A 198 41.44 17.88 -15.43
C GLU A 198 41.82 16.42 -15.13
N THR A 199 43.12 16.10 -15.09
CA THR A 199 43.61 14.76 -14.70
C THR A 199 43.21 14.41 -13.26
N LEU A 200 43.29 15.38 -12.34
CA LEU A 200 42.83 15.22 -10.96
C LEU A 200 41.32 14.96 -10.88
N LYS A 201 40.51 15.66 -11.70
CA LYS A 201 39.06 15.43 -11.75
C LYS A 201 38.72 14.02 -12.24
N LEU A 202 39.40 13.54 -13.28
CA LEU A 202 39.23 12.17 -13.79
C LEU A 202 39.52 11.15 -12.68
N ALA A 203 40.66 11.26 -11.99
CA ALA A 203 41.00 10.36 -10.90
C ALA A 203 40.04 10.43 -9.71
N LEU A 204 39.52 11.60 -9.37
CA LEU A 204 38.51 11.73 -8.31
C LEU A 204 37.17 11.09 -8.68
N GLY A 205 36.88 10.96 -9.97
CA GLY A 205 35.72 10.22 -10.48
C GLY A 205 35.84 8.72 -10.19
N ASP A 206 36.99 8.15 -10.50
CA ASP A 206 37.25 6.69 -10.44
C ASP A 206 38.19 6.28 -9.29
N ILE A 207 38.25 7.09 -8.23
CA ILE A 207 39.24 6.93 -7.15
C ILE A 207 39.15 5.57 -6.45
N GLU A 208 37.95 5.01 -6.31
CA GLU A 208 37.74 3.69 -5.72
C GLU A 208 38.37 2.58 -6.57
N GLN A 209 38.24 2.67 -7.90
CA GLN A 209 38.83 1.70 -8.82
C GLN A 209 40.34 1.85 -8.88
N LEU A 210 40.84 3.09 -8.97
CA LEU A 210 42.28 3.39 -9.00
C LEU A 210 42.98 2.92 -7.72
N THR A 211 42.42 3.21 -6.55
CA THR A 211 43.03 2.83 -5.26
C THR A 211 42.92 1.33 -4.94
N SER A 212 42.02 0.62 -5.62
CA SER A 212 41.89 -0.84 -5.53
C SER A 212 42.81 -1.60 -6.49
N ASP A 213 43.42 -0.91 -7.46
CA ASP A 213 44.32 -1.53 -8.44
C ASP A 213 45.77 -1.56 -7.91
N ASP A 214 46.30 -2.77 -7.74
CA ASP A 214 47.66 -2.99 -7.22
C ASP A 214 48.74 -2.41 -8.15
N SER A 215 48.51 -2.38 -9.46
CA SER A 215 49.48 -1.87 -10.43
C SER A 215 49.60 -0.35 -10.34
N PHE A 216 48.45 0.33 -10.22
CA PHE A 216 48.38 1.77 -9.96
C PHE A 216 49.04 2.11 -8.62
N MET A 217 48.70 1.39 -7.54
CA MET A 217 49.30 1.64 -6.22
C MET A 217 50.81 1.37 -6.20
N TYR A 218 51.28 0.34 -6.90
CA TYR A 218 52.72 0.12 -7.10
C TYR A 218 53.36 1.28 -7.87
N ALA A 219 52.73 1.75 -8.96
CA ALA A 219 53.24 2.87 -9.75
C ALA A 219 53.31 4.16 -8.92
N VAL A 220 52.32 4.44 -8.07
CA VAL A 220 52.35 5.55 -7.09
C VAL A 220 53.51 5.43 -6.11
N SER A 221 53.92 4.20 -5.74
CA SER A 221 55.02 4.01 -4.79
C SER A 221 56.42 4.23 -5.41
N VAL A 222 56.58 4.01 -6.72
CA VAL A 222 57.89 4.03 -7.39
C VAL A 222 58.11 5.26 -8.26
N ASP A 223 57.05 5.79 -8.89
CA ASP A 223 57.17 6.84 -9.91
C ASP A 223 57.08 8.26 -9.31
N PRO A 224 58.10 9.13 -9.48
CA PRO A 224 58.09 10.48 -8.93
C PRO A 224 56.91 11.36 -9.39
N HIS A 225 56.48 11.22 -10.65
CA HIS A 225 55.37 12.01 -11.18
C HIS A 225 54.05 11.57 -10.54
N LEU A 226 53.86 10.28 -10.33
CA LEU A 226 52.68 9.76 -9.64
C LEU A 226 52.70 10.08 -8.14
N GLN A 227 53.88 10.15 -7.51
CA GLN A 227 54.01 10.59 -6.12
C GLN A 227 53.58 12.06 -5.95
N GLU A 228 54.01 12.94 -6.86
CA GLU A 228 53.58 14.34 -6.88
C GLU A 228 52.07 14.45 -7.11
N PHE A 229 51.53 13.67 -8.04
CA PHE A 229 50.10 13.57 -8.29
C PHE A 229 49.33 13.09 -7.04
N ALA A 230 49.79 12.02 -6.39
CA ALA A 230 49.17 11.46 -5.19
C ALA A 230 49.14 12.47 -4.03
N ALA A 231 50.18 13.30 -3.88
CA ALA A 231 50.21 14.39 -2.90
C ALA A 231 49.09 15.43 -3.12
N THR A 232 48.60 15.58 -4.35
CA THR A 232 47.43 16.43 -4.67
C THR A 232 46.11 15.68 -4.61
N LEU A 233 46.09 14.40 -5.02
CA LEU A 233 44.89 13.55 -5.04
C LEU A 233 44.37 13.24 -3.63
N LEU A 234 45.25 12.86 -2.71
CA LEU A 234 44.84 12.41 -1.36
C LEU A 234 44.11 13.50 -0.57
N PRO A 235 44.60 14.75 -0.46
CA PRO A 235 43.86 15.82 0.20
C PRO A 235 42.51 16.12 -0.48
N ALA A 236 42.48 16.09 -1.81
CA ALA A 236 41.26 16.34 -2.58
C ALA A 236 40.20 15.24 -2.35
N ALA A 237 40.62 13.98 -2.27
CA ALA A 237 39.76 12.83 -1.94
C ALA A 237 39.17 12.93 -0.53
N ILE A 238 40.00 13.30 0.45
CA ILE A 238 39.54 13.51 1.84
C ILE A 238 38.56 14.68 1.91
N LYS A 239 38.78 15.75 1.15
CA LYS A 239 37.85 16.87 1.08
C LYS A 239 36.52 16.44 0.45
N ARG A 240 36.55 15.71 -0.67
CA ARG A 240 35.35 15.21 -1.36
C ARG A 240 34.50 14.32 -0.45
N THR A 241 35.12 13.43 0.31
CA THR A 241 34.41 12.58 1.28
C THR A 241 33.80 13.39 2.42
N LYS A 242 34.54 14.37 2.98
CA LYS A 242 34.00 15.28 4.00
C LYS A 242 32.82 16.12 3.48
N ASP A 243 32.95 16.66 2.28
CA ASP A 243 31.91 17.47 1.64
C ASP A 243 30.67 16.60 1.36
N GLY A 244 30.85 15.38 0.84
CA GLY A 244 29.76 14.41 0.64
C GLY A 244 29.05 13.98 1.93
N ILE A 245 29.81 13.75 3.01
CA ILE A 245 29.26 13.47 4.33
C ILE A 245 28.46 14.68 4.83
N SER A 246 29.03 15.89 4.77
CA SER A 246 28.36 17.11 5.23
C SER A 246 27.12 17.49 4.41
N ALA A 247 27.06 17.13 3.13
CA ALA A 247 25.89 17.31 2.28
C ALA A 247 24.79 16.28 2.59
N SER A 248 25.16 15.08 3.06
CA SER A 248 24.23 14.01 3.40
C SER A 248 23.63 14.18 4.80
N THR A 249 24.37 14.75 5.75
CA THR A 249 23.94 14.92 7.15
C THR A 249 22.59 15.66 7.29
N PRO A 250 22.33 16.80 6.60
CA PRO A 250 21.05 17.50 6.69
C PRO A 250 19.88 16.69 6.13
N SER A 251 20.12 15.89 5.08
CA SER A 251 19.11 15.01 4.48
C SER A 251 18.72 13.88 5.44
N PHE A 252 19.70 13.29 6.12
CA PHE A 252 19.44 12.25 7.13
C PHE A 252 18.73 12.82 8.36
N GLU A 253 19.10 14.01 8.83
CA GLU A 253 18.43 14.66 9.97
C GLU A 253 16.96 14.98 9.66
N TYR A 254 16.66 15.43 8.44
CA TYR A 254 15.28 15.66 7.99
C TYR A 254 14.46 14.37 7.95
N GLU A 255 14.98 13.30 7.34
CA GLU A 255 14.29 12.00 7.30
C GLU A 255 14.10 11.43 8.72
N LEU A 256 15.10 11.55 9.59
CA LEU A 256 15.00 11.12 10.98
C LEU A 256 13.93 11.90 11.75
N SER A 257 13.84 13.21 11.53
CA SER A 257 12.78 14.06 12.10
C SER A 257 11.39 13.58 11.66
N LYS A 258 11.21 13.35 10.36
CA LYS A 258 9.94 12.89 9.80
C LYS A 258 9.49 11.55 10.37
N VAL A 259 10.40 10.56 10.41
CA VAL A 259 10.11 9.24 10.97
C VAL A 259 9.76 9.34 12.46
N LYS A 260 10.40 10.25 13.20
CA LYS A 260 10.10 10.48 14.62
C LYS A 260 8.71 11.07 14.83
N ASP A 261 8.29 12.01 13.96
CA ASP A 261 6.96 12.59 14.00
C ASP A 261 5.89 11.53 13.68
N GLU A 262 6.10 10.71 12.65
CA GLU A 262 5.21 9.59 12.30
C GLU A 262 5.09 8.57 13.45
N LEU A 263 6.21 8.22 14.09
CA LEU A 263 6.22 7.33 15.25
C LEU A 263 5.40 7.90 16.41
N SER A 264 5.51 9.21 16.67
CA SER A 264 4.75 9.88 17.73
C SER A 264 3.24 9.86 17.46
N HIS A 265 2.84 10.01 16.20
CA HIS A 265 1.43 9.93 15.79
C HIS A 265 0.87 8.52 15.99
N VAL A 266 1.56 7.49 15.49
CA VAL A 266 1.13 6.09 15.64
C VAL A 266 1.06 5.70 17.12
N GLN A 267 2.00 6.16 17.95
CA GLN A 267 1.95 5.92 19.40
C GLN A 267 0.72 6.57 20.06
N ALA A 268 0.32 7.76 19.63
CA ALA A 268 -0.88 8.43 20.13
C ALA A 268 -2.16 7.67 19.72
N GLU A 269 -2.26 7.23 18.46
CA GLU A 269 -3.38 6.42 17.97
C GLU A 269 -3.49 5.08 18.70
N PHE A 270 -2.36 4.39 18.92
CA PHE A 270 -2.33 3.13 19.65
C PHE A 270 -2.87 3.30 21.08
N LYS A 271 -2.43 4.36 21.79
CA LYS A 271 -2.95 4.67 23.13
C LYS A 271 -4.45 4.97 23.12
N ALA A 272 -4.94 5.70 22.12
CA ALA A 272 -6.36 6.00 21.97
C ALA A 272 -7.20 4.73 21.70
N LEU A 273 -6.70 3.82 20.86
CA LEU A 273 -7.35 2.53 20.59
C LEU A 273 -7.33 1.62 21.83
N GLN A 274 -6.24 1.62 22.59
CA GLN A 274 -6.14 0.85 23.82
C GLN A 274 -7.17 1.32 24.87
N ALA A 275 -7.37 2.63 25.02
CA ALA A 275 -8.42 3.17 25.89
C ALA A 275 -9.83 2.76 25.43
N LYS A 276 -10.11 2.81 24.13
CA LYS A 276 -11.39 2.34 23.57
C LYS A 276 -11.61 0.84 23.81
N ALA A 277 -10.56 0.03 23.71
CA ALA A 277 -10.63 -1.40 23.99
C ALA A 277 -10.98 -1.67 25.47
N THR A 278 -10.36 -0.95 26.41
CA THR A 278 -10.69 -1.08 27.84
C THR A 278 -12.12 -0.64 28.16
N ASP A 279 -12.62 0.40 27.50
CA ASP A 279 -14.01 0.84 27.66
C ASP A 279 -14.99 -0.22 27.11
N ALA A 280 -14.68 -0.80 25.94
CA ALA A 280 -15.48 -1.86 25.34
C ALA A 280 -15.52 -3.13 26.21
N GLU A 281 -14.39 -3.52 26.83
CA GLU A 281 -14.33 -4.63 27.78
C GLU A 281 -15.21 -4.36 29.02
N ALA A 282 -15.20 -3.14 29.57
CA ALA A 282 -16.03 -2.76 30.70
C ALA A 282 -17.54 -2.81 30.37
N VAL A 283 -17.92 -2.34 29.17
CA VAL A 283 -19.30 -2.44 28.67
C VAL A 283 -19.72 -3.90 28.50
N THR A 284 -18.84 -4.73 27.91
CA THR A 284 -19.11 -6.15 27.69
C THR A 284 -19.32 -6.89 29.02
N LYS A 285 -18.50 -6.60 30.02
CA LYS A 285 -18.64 -7.15 31.38
C LYS A 285 -20.00 -6.78 32.00
N THR A 286 -20.38 -5.51 31.90
CA THR A 286 -21.66 -5.01 32.43
C THR A 286 -22.85 -5.65 31.71
N CYS A 287 -22.77 -5.83 30.39
CA CYS A 287 -23.80 -6.51 29.60
C CYS A 287 -23.95 -7.98 30.02
N ASN A 288 -22.83 -8.68 30.20
CA ASN A 288 -22.82 -10.08 30.67
C ASN A 288 -23.44 -10.22 32.07
N ASP A 289 -23.14 -9.31 32.99
CA ASP A 289 -23.75 -9.30 34.33
C ASP A 289 -25.27 -9.07 34.28
N ALA A 290 -25.73 -8.17 33.40
CA ALA A 290 -27.16 -7.93 33.18
C ALA A 290 -27.87 -9.15 32.57
N VAL A 291 -27.26 -9.79 31.57
CA VAL A 291 -27.76 -11.05 30.98
C VAL A 291 -27.83 -12.15 32.04
N GLY A 292 -26.83 -12.27 32.91
CA GLY A 292 -26.84 -13.20 34.04
C GLY A 292 -28.03 -12.98 34.99
N LYS A 293 -28.30 -11.72 35.34
CA LYS A 293 -29.47 -11.35 36.17
C LYS A 293 -30.79 -11.70 35.49
N LEU A 294 -30.95 -11.35 34.22
CA LEU A 294 -32.17 -11.65 33.44
C LEU A 294 -32.40 -13.16 33.30
N LYS A 295 -31.33 -13.94 33.09
CA LYS A 295 -31.42 -15.41 33.00
C LYS A 295 -31.89 -16.02 34.32
N ASN A 296 -31.40 -15.53 35.45
CA ASN A 296 -31.84 -15.99 36.77
C ASN A 296 -33.31 -15.62 37.05
N GLN A 297 -33.72 -14.40 36.72
CA GLN A 297 -35.12 -13.97 36.82
C GLN A 297 -36.05 -14.82 35.94
N LEU A 298 -35.63 -15.10 34.70
CA LEU A 298 -36.39 -15.97 33.79
C LEU A 298 -36.53 -17.38 34.35
N ARG A 299 -35.46 -17.94 34.92
CA ARG A 299 -35.51 -19.26 35.57
C ARG A 299 -36.50 -19.26 36.73
N GLN A 300 -36.44 -18.27 37.62
CA GLN A 300 -37.38 -18.14 38.74
C GLN A 300 -38.83 -18.02 38.26
N LYS A 301 -39.10 -17.15 37.27
CA LYS A 301 -40.45 -17.00 36.70
C LYS A 301 -40.96 -18.26 36.01
N THR A 302 -40.07 -19.02 35.38
CA THR A 302 -40.43 -20.30 34.77
C THR A 302 -40.82 -21.33 35.84
N GLU A 303 -40.08 -21.38 36.95
CA GLU A 303 -40.40 -22.24 38.10
C GLU A 303 -41.75 -21.87 38.73
N GLU A 304 -42.00 -20.56 38.95
CA GLU A 304 -43.28 -20.04 39.42
C GLU A 304 -44.45 -20.41 38.48
N LEU A 305 -44.25 -20.30 37.16
CA LEU A 305 -45.24 -20.68 36.14
C LEU A 305 -45.56 -22.18 36.15
N ILE A 306 -44.56 -23.04 36.38
CA ILE A 306 -44.77 -24.49 36.49
C ILE A 306 -45.65 -24.80 37.69
N VAL A 307 -45.36 -24.19 38.85
CA VAL A 307 -46.18 -24.37 40.07
C VAL A 307 -47.60 -23.88 39.85
N ALA A 308 -47.78 -22.65 39.34
CA ALA A 308 -49.09 -22.08 39.07
C ALA A 308 -49.91 -22.92 38.06
N ARG A 309 -49.24 -23.51 37.06
CA ARG A 309 -49.89 -24.40 36.09
C ARG A 309 -50.36 -25.71 36.74
N ALA A 310 -49.57 -26.29 37.63
CA ALA A 310 -49.95 -27.49 38.37
C ALA A 310 -51.16 -27.23 39.28
N GLU A 311 -51.17 -26.10 39.99
CA GLU A 311 -52.30 -25.67 40.82
C GLU A 311 -53.56 -25.47 39.97
N ALA A 312 -53.48 -24.73 38.86
CA ALA A 312 -54.62 -24.51 37.97
C ALA A 312 -55.17 -25.82 37.38
N GLN A 313 -54.31 -26.79 37.09
CA GLN A 313 -54.71 -28.12 36.63
C GLN A 313 -55.44 -28.89 37.75
N SER A 314 -54.91 -28.85 38.97
CA SER A 314 -55.56 -29.43 40.15
C SER A 314 -56.95 -28.82 40.37
N THR A 315 -57.07 -27.48 40.37
CA THR A 315 -58.36 -26.79 40.49
C THR A 315 -59.33 -27.15 39.36
N ARG A 316 -58.86 -27.28 38.11
CA ARG A 316 -59.70 -27.74 36.99
C ARG A 316 -60.24 -29.14 37.24
N THR A 317 -59.40 -30.07 37.69
CA THR A 317 -59.86 -31.44 37.99
C THR A 317 -60.87 -31.46 39.14
N ALA A 318 -60.65 -30.68 40.21
CA ALA A 318 -61.59 -30.56 41.31
C ALA A 318 -62.94 -29.98 40.84
N ASN A 319 -62.93 -28.92 40.02
CA ASN A 319 -64.15 -28.34 39.45
C ASN A 319 -64.91 -29.31 38.55
N HIS A 320 -64.19 -30.13 37.75
CA HIS A 320 -64.84 -31.16 36.93
C HIS A 320 -65.52 -32.22 37.81
N THR A 321 -64.86 -32.67 38.88
CA THR A 321 -65.45 -33.60 39.85
C THR A 321 -66.66 -33.00 40.55
N LEU A 322 -66.56 -31.75 41.02
CA LEU A 322 -67.67 -31.01 41.63
C LEU A 322 -68.86 -30.83 40.68
N SER A 323 -68.60 -30.56 39.39
CA SER A 323 -69.65 -30.48 38.38
C SER A 323 -70.35 -31.83 38.20
N ALA A 324 -69.60 -32.93 38.18
CA ALA A 324 -70.16 -34.28 38.07
C ALA A 324 -70.99 -34.67 39.31
N THR A 325 -70.51 -34.37 40.52
CA THR A 325 -71.27 -34.63 41.75
C THR A 325 -72.51 -33.75 41.85
N ASN A 326 -72.44 -32.49 41.42
CA ASN A 326 -73.61 -31.61 41.39
C ASN A 326 -74.68 -32.15 40.42
N ALA A 327 -74.28 -32.65 39.25
CA ALA A 327 -75.21 -33.28 38.30
C ALA A 327 -75.87 -34.54 38.89
N ASP A 328 -75.10 -35.40 39.58
CA ASP A 328 -75.64 -36.58 40.28
C ASP A 328 -76.61 -36.20 41.41
N LEU A 329 -76.25 -35.21 42.23
CA LEU A 329 -77.12 -34.70 43.29
C LEU A 329 -78.41 -34.08 42.74
N GLN A 330 -78.35 -33.36 41.63
CA GLN A 330 -79.54 -32.83 40.95
C GLN A 330 -80.45 -33.96 40.45
N SER A 331 -79.88 -35.03 39.90
CA SER A 331 -80.64 -36.23 39.50
C SER A 331 -81.35 -36.86 40.69
N LYS A 332 -80.60 -37.13 41.77
CA LYS A 332 -81.14 -37.70 43.03
C LYS A 332 -82.20 -36.80 43.67
N LEU A 333 -82.01 -35.49 43.65
CA LEU A 333 -83.00 -34.53 44.15
C LEU A 333 -84.30 -34.61 43.33
N SER A 334 -84.20 -34.69 42.00
CA SER A 334 -85.38 -34.82 41.13
C SER A 334 -86.13 -36.14 41.37
N GLU A 335 -85.40 -37.23 41.62
CA GLU A 335 -85.99 -38.53 41.97
C GLU A 335 -86.68 -38.49 43.33
N ALA A 336 -86.02 -37.91 44.34
CA ALA A 336 -86.58 -37.74 45.67
C ALA A 336 -87.83 -36.84 45.66
N GLN A 337 -87.85 -35.77 44.86
CA GLN A 337 -89.01 -34.91 44.66
C GLN A 337 -90.18 -35.69 44.04
N LYS A 338 -89.94 -36.46 42.97
CA LYS A 338 -90.96 -37.33 42.36
C LYS A 338 -91.50 -38.36 43.36
N ALA A 339 -90.63 -38.95 44.16
CA ALA A 339 -91.01 -39.91 45.20
C ALA A 339 -91.87 -39.26 46.30
N ALA A 340 -91.50 -38.05 46.76
CA ALA A 340 -92.27 -37.29 47.75
C ALA A 340 -93.64 -36.87 47.21
N GLU A 341 -93.74 -36.44 45.95
CA GLU A 341 -95.01 -36.15 45.28
C GLU A 341 -95.89 -37.40 45.16
N ALA A 342 -95.31 -38.55 44.83
CA ALA A 342 -96.04 -39.81 44.80
C ALA A 342 -96.55 -40.22 46.20
N ALA A 343 -95.71 -40.07 47.23
CA ALA A 343 -96.08 -40.37 48.62
C ALA A 343 -97.20 -39.46 49.14
N THR A 344 -97.12 -38.15 48.87
CA THR A 344 -98.18 -37.19 49.25
C THR A 344 -99.50 -37.45 48.52
N LYS A 345 -99.45 -37.83 47.23
CA LYS A 345 -100.65 -38.28 46.50
C LYS A 345 -101.28 -39.53 47.12
N ARG A 346 -100.46 -40.53 47.50
CA ARG A 346 -100.94 -41.72 48.22
C ARG A 346 -101.56 -41.37 49.56
N SER A 347 -100.87 -40.59 50.39
CA SER A 347 -101.40 -40.15 51.68
C SER A 347 -102.72 -39.39 51.54
N ARG A 348 -102.87 -38.47 50.57
CA ARG A 348 -104.15 -37.80 50.28
C ARG A 348 -105.25 -38.78 49.88
N ALA A 349 -104.93 -39.80 49.09
CA ALA A 349 -105.89 -40.83 48.70
C ALA A 349 -106.33 -41.68 49.92
N ASP A 350 -105.38 -42.06 50.78
CA ASP A 350 -105.66 -42.81 52.02
C ASP A 350 -106.52 -41.98 52.99
N THR A 351 -106.20 -40.69 53.20
CA THR A 351 -107.02 -39.79 54.02
C THR A 351 -108.43 -39.63 53.46
N ARG A 352 -108.58 -39.50 52.12
CA ARG A 352 -109.89 -39.43 51.48
C ARG A 352 -110.70 -40.73 51.66
N ALA A 353 -110.03 -41.88 51.59
CA ALA A 353 -110.67 -43.18 51.81
C ALA A 353 -111.16 -43.34 53.26
N LEU A 354 -110.37 -42.88 54.25
CA LEU A 354 -110.76 -42.87 55.66
C LEU A 354 -111.94 -41.91 55.92
N ALA A 355 -111.90 -40.69 55.38
CA ALA A 355 -113.01 -39.74 55.51
C ALA A 355 -114.33 -40.31 54.96
N MET A 356 -114.27 -41.02 53.82
CA MET A 356 -115.44 -41.66 53.23
C MET A 356 -115.98 -42.83 54.09
N GLN A 357 -115.15 -43.45 54.93
CA GLN A 357 -115.60 -44.44 55.92
C GLN A 357 -116.25 -43.79 57.14
N ASP A 358 -115.75 -42.63 57.58
CA ASP A 358 -116.36 -41.87 58.67
C ASP A 358 -117.74 -41.32 58.26
N ASP A 359 -117.85 -40.71 57.07
CA ASP A 359 -119.13 -40.26 56.50
C ASP A 359 -120.15 -41.41 56.43
N LEU A 360 -119.69 -42.61 56.04
CA LEU A 360 -120.50 -43.83 56.00
C LEU A 360 -120.98 -44.26 57.38
N ALA A 361 -120.10 -44.23 58.38
CA ALA A 361 -120.45 -44.59 59.76
C ALA A 361 -121.45 -43.60 60.36
N GLU A 362 -121.28 -42.30 60.09
CA GLU A 362 -122.17 -41.24 60.56
C GLU A 362 -123.58 -41.36 59.94
N ASP A 363 -123.66 -41.55 58.63
CA ASP A 363 -124.94 -41.76 57.92
C ASP A 363 -125.70 -43.01 58.44
N ILE A 364 -124.98 -44.10 58.74
CA ILE A 364 -125.56 -45.32 59.33
C ILE A 364 -126.10 -45.02 60.73
N ALA A 365 -125.31 -44.34 61.57
CA ALA A 365 -125.73 -44.01 62.93
C ALA A 365 -127.00 -43.15 62.92
N GLU A 366 -127.04 -42.12 62.08
CA GLU A 366 -128.19 -41.22 61.95
C GLU A 366 -129.45 -41.95 61.48
N LEU A 367 -129.33 -42.87 60.52
CA LEU A 367 -130.43 -43.72 60.03
C LEU A 367 -131.05 -44.53 61.17
N PHE A 368 -130.24 -45.13 62.03
CA PHE A 368 -130.72 -45.95 63.16
C PHE A 368 -131.25 -45.11 64.33
N GLU A 369 -130.75 -43.88 64.53
CA GLU A 369 -131.33 -42.95 65.50
C GLU A 369 -132.71 -42.45 65.06
N SER A 370 -132.84 -42.06 63.79
CA SER A 370 -134.06 -41.50 63.21
C SER A 370 -135.20 -42.52 63.15
N TRP A 371 -134.89 -43.80 63.00
CA TRP A 371 -135.89 -44.85 62.76
C TRP A 371 -135.79 -46.01 63.75
N ARG A 372 -136.31 -45.81 64.96
CA ARG A 372 -136.37 -46.87 66.00
C ARG A 372 -137.50 -47.89 65.84
N LYS A 373 -138.43 -47.64 64.92
CA LYS A 373 -139.54 -48.51 64.56
C LYS A 373 -139.97 -48.21 63.13
N CYS A 374 -140.55 -49.18 62.44
CA CYS A 374 -141.07 -48.91 61.11
C CYS A 374 -142.27 -47.94 61.20
N ARG A 375 -142.20 -46.82 60.48
CA ARG A 375 -143.29 -45.84 60.36
C ARG A 375 -144.62 -46.41 59.85
N ASN A 376 -144.56 -47.53 59.11
CA ASN A 376 -145.74 -48.16 58.53
C ASN A 376 -146.30 -49.28 59.43
N CYS A 377 -145.51 -50.30 59.76
CA CYS A 377 -146.02 -51.45 60.53
C CYS A 377 -145.78 -51.36 62.05
N GLY A 378 -145.02 -50.38 62.55
CA GLY A 378 -144.80 -50.15 63.97
C GLY A 378 -143.88 -51.15 64.70
N TRP A 379 -143.52 -52.28 64.08
CA TRP A 379 -142.59 -53.26 64.65
C TRP A 379 -141.20 -52.67 64.90
N LYS A 380 -140.58 -53.05 66.03
CA LYS A 380 -139.23 -52.60 66.41
C LYS A 380 -138.16 -53.41 65.64
N PHE A 381 -137.23 -52.67 65.03
CA PHE A 381 -135.86 -53.04 64.62
C PHE A 381 -135.60 -54.24 63.69
N GLY A 382 -136.60 -54.75 62.96
CA GLY A 382 -136.36 -55.65 61.82
C GLY A 382 -136.15 -54.88 60.51
N VAL A 383 -134.98 -54.29 60.28
CA VAL A 383 -134.63 -53.54 59.03
C VAL A 383 -133.38 -54.11 58.34
N TYR A 384 -133.20 -53.86 57.05
CA TYR A 384 -131.95 -54.09 56.32
C TYR A 384 -131.60 -52.87 55.46
N MET A 385 -130.32 -52.67 55.18
CA MET A 385 -129.84 -51.52 54.42
C MET A 385 -129.88 -51.80 52.91
N GLU A 386 -130.21 -50.78 52.14
CA GLU A 386 -130.19 -50.77 50.68
C GLU A 386 -129.65 -49.41 50.20
N TYR A 387 -129.14 -49.36 48.98
CA TYR A 387 -128.64 -48.13 48.37
C TYR A 387 -129.74 -47.46 47.55
N ASP A 388 -129.86 -46.13 47.65
CA ASP A 388 -130.75 -45.30 46.85
C ASP A 388 -130.08 -43.94 46.61
N ASP A 389 -129.91 -43.56 45.34
CA ASP A 389 -129.19 -42.37 44.89
C ASP A 389 -129.83 -41.03 45.34
N ARG A 390 -130.93 -41.08 46.11
CA ARG A 390 -131.71 -39.93 46.57
C ARG A 390 -131.43 -39.52 48.02
N THR A 391 -130.50 -40.18 48.73
CA THR A 391 -130.12 -39.82 50.11
C THR A 391 -128.70 -39.25 50.21
N SER A 392 -128.26 -38.90 51.43
CA SER A 392 -126.97 -38.30 51.84
C SER A 392 -125.72 -38.80 51.11
N ALA A 393 -124.54 -38.26 51.44
CA ALA A 393 -123.27 -38.53 50.75
C ALA A 393 -122.93 -40.02 50.53
N THR A 394 -123.48 -40.94 51.34
CA THR A 394 -123.29 -42.39 51.19
C THR A 394 -124.44 -43.16 50.53
N GLY A 395 -125.53 -42.49 50.15
CA GLY A 395 -126.67 -43.07 49.40
C GLY A 395 -127.41 -44.19 50.13
N LEU A 396 -127.28 -44.30 51.46
CA LEU A 396 -127.86 -45.39 52.23
C LEU A 396 -129.29 -45.11 52.70
N MET A 397 -130.11 -46.16 52.72
CA MET A 397 -131.47 -46.13 53.24
C MET A 397 -131.83 -47.44 53.96
N LEU A 398 -132.74 -47.39 54.95
CA LEU A 398 -133.22 -48.56 55.69
C LEU A 398 -134.57 -49.08 55.17
N ARG A 399 -134.65 -50.36 54.82
CA ARG A 399 -135.88 -51.06 54.45
C ARG A 399 -136.44 -51.81 55.64
N CYS A 400 -137.73 -51.63 55.95
CA CYS A 400 -138.42 -52.53 56.87
C CYS A 400 -138.47 -53.96 56.30
N ARG A 401 -138.00 -54.95 57.05
CA ARG A 401 -137.99 -56.35 56.59
C ARG A 401 -139.41 -56.89 56.38
N THR A 402 -140.36 -56.50 57.23
CA THR A 402 -141.74 -56.99 57.23
C THR A 402 -142.59 -56.37 56.13
N CYS A 403 -142.59 -55.03 56.00
CA CYS A 403 -143.48 -54.32 55.07
C CYS A 403 -142.76 -53.59 53.93
N LYS A 404 -141.42 -53.72 53.84
CA LYS A 404 -140.57 -53.12 52.78
C LYS A 404 -140.63 -51.59 52.65
N CYS A 405 -141.25 -50.91 53.62
CA CYS A 405 -141.28 -49.46 53.70
C CYS A 405 -139.85 -48.90 53.73
N ARG A 406 -139.62 -47.82 52.98
CA ARG A 406 -138.34 -47.10 52.93
C ARG A 406 -138.26 -46.08 54.05
N HIS A 407 -137.09 -46.03 54.67
CA HIS A 407 -136.72 -45.08 55.70
C HIS A 407 -135.40 -44.43 55.26
N TYR A 408 -135.45 -43.13 55.03
CA TYR A 408 -134.32 -42.35 54.56
C TYR A 408 -133.68 -41.62 55.74
N GLY A 409 -132.37 -41.39 55.67
CA GLY A 409 -131.66 -40.53 56.62
C GLY A 409 -131.94 -39.07 56.30
N LYS A 410 -131.02 -38.16 56.63
CA LYS A 410 -131.07 -36.82 56.06
C LYS A 410 -131.07 -36.92 54.54
N VAL A 411 -132.13 -36.40 53.95
CA VAL A 411 -132.27 -36.24 52.50
C VAL A 411 -131.50 -34.97 52.14
N ILE A 412 -130.67 -35.03 51.08
CA ILE A 412 -129.99 -33.86 50.55
C ILE A 412 -131.11 -32.94 50.02
N GLU A 413 -131.35 -31.81 50.69
CA GLU A 413 -132.16 -30.73 50.11
C GLU A 413 -131.34 -30.13 48.97
N GLU A 414 -131.89 -30.12 47.75
CA GLU A 414 -131.24 -29.54 46.55
C GLU A 414 -130.94 -28.05 46.70
#